data_AF-A0A935JRH5-F1
#
_entry.id   AF-A0A935JRH5-F1
#
_cell.length_a   1.000
_cell.length_b   1.000
_cell.length_c   1.000
_cell.angle_alpha   90.00
_cell.angle_beta   90.00
_cell.angle_gamma   90.00
#
_symmetry.space_group_name_H-M   'P 1'
#
loop_
_entity.id
_entity.type
_entity.pdbx_description
1 polymer ?
#
loop_
_entity_poly.entity_id
_entity_poly.type
_entity_poly.pdbx_seq_one_letter_code
_entity_poly.pdbx_strand_id
1 'polypeptide(L)'
;MLLTILAIWFGYKKGRDSDRNGVLWGAICGGAFIGTQLLVNFGAGIFMGLGIAFWGWRETVFEDNQIFVTIAAIIASIVALLLIFKYLDRIPDDPVETAPPPPPTFDDSQ
;
A
#
# COMPACT_ATOMS: atom_id res chain seq x y z
N MET A 1 -11.53 2.58 -10.39
CA MET A 1 -10.47 2.50 -11.43
C MET A 1 -9.55 3.71 -11.41
N LEU A 2 -10.07 4.94 -11.54
CA LEU A 2 -9.22 6.15 -11.52
C LEU A 2 -8.39 6.27 -10.23
N LEU A 3 -8.98 5.98 -9.07
CA LEU A 3 -8.26 5.97 -7.78
C LEU A 3 -7.14 4.92 -7.71
N THR A 4 -7.32 3.76 -8.35
CA THR A 4 -6.30 2.72 -8.42
C THR A 4 -5.11 3.17 -9.26
N ILE A 5 -5.37 3.84 -10.39
CA ILE A 5 -4.31 4.42 -11.23
C ILE A 5 -3.54 5.49 -10.45
N LEU A 6 -4.25 6.35 -9.73
CA LEU A 6 -3.62 7.35 -8.86
C LEU A 6 -2.76 6.69 -7.76
N ALA A 7 -3.25 5.63 -7.12
CA ALA A 7 -2.50 4.89 -6.11
C ALA A 7 -1.19 4.30 -6.67
N ILE A 8 -1.24 3.69 -7.85
CA ILE A 8 -0.06 3.16 -8.55
C ILE A 8 0.91 4.30 -8.88
N TRP A 9 0.40 5.42 -9.41
CA TRP A 9 1.22 6.57 -9.77
C TRP A 9 1.90 7.20 -8.54
N PHE A 10 1.19 7.37 -7.44
CA PHE A 10 1.76 7.87 -6.19
C PHE A 10 2.84 6.92 -5.64
N GLY A 11 2.59 5.60 -5.65
CA GLY A 11 3.60 4.61 -5.26
C GLY A 11 4.84 4.67 -6.14
N TYR A 12 4.66 4.77 -7.45
CA TYR A 12 5.77 4.92 -8.40
C TYR A 12 6.59 6.18 -8.14
N LYS A 13 5.91 7.33 -8.01
CA LYS A 13 6.56 8.61 -7.77
C LYS A 13 7.32 8.60 -6.45
N LYS A 14 6.68 8.18 -5.36
CA LYS A 14 7.30 8.11 -4.04
C LYS A 14 8.51 7.18 -4.01
N GLY A 15 8.43 6.02 -4.68
CA GLY A 15 9.56 5.10 -4.80
C GLY A 15 10.74 5.71 -5.53
N ARG A 16 10.50 6.42 -6.64
CA ARG A 16 11.51 7.17 -7.39
C ARG A 16 12.13 8.33 -6.59
N ASP A 17 11.30 9.07 -5.87
CA ASP A 17 11.74 10.19 -5.04
C ASP A 17 12.59 9.75 -3.83
N SER A 18 12.52 8.46 -3.46
CA SER A 18 13.26 7.85 -2.34
C SER A 18 14.43 6.97 -2.81
N ASP A 19 14.91 7.16 -4.05
CA ASP A 19 15.98 6.39 -4.71
C ASP A 19 15.80 4.86 -4.69
N ARG A 20 14.54 4.40 -4.69
CA ARG A 20 14.14 2.99 -4.68
C ARG A 20 13.48 2.60 -5.99
N ASN A 21 13.24 1.31 -6.17
CA ASN A 21 12.55 0.79 -7.36
C ASN A 21 11.09 1.27 -7.43
N GLY A 22 10.83 2.32 -8.21
CA GLY A 22 9.49 2.90 -8.37
C GLY A 22 8.46 1.92 -8.95
N VAL A 23 8.85 1.00 -9.83
CA VAL A 23 7.90 0.02 -10.40
C VAL A 23 7.40 -0.93 -9.32
N LEU A 24 8.30 -1.42 -8.46
CA LEU A 24 7.94 -2.27 -7.32
C LEU A 24 6.99 -1.56 -6.36
N TRP A 25 7.28 -0.30 -6.00
CA TRP A 25 6.42 0.48 -5.10
C TRP A 25 5.06 0.85 -5.72
N GLY A 26 5.01 1.10 -7.03
CA GLY A 26 3.76 1.26 -7.76
C GLY A 26 2.90 -0.01 -7.73
N ALA A 27 3.51 -1.18 -7.93
CA ALA A 27 2.83 -2.47 -7.85
C ALA A 27 2.31 -2.76 -6.43
N ILE A 28 3.11 -2.48 -5.40
CA ILE A 28 2.71 -2.63 -3.99
C ILE A 28 1.50 -1.73 -3.68
N CYS A 29 1.54 -0.46 -4.09
CA CYS A 29 0.44 0.48 -3.83
C CYS A 29 -0.84 0.09 -4.59
N GLY A 30 -0.72 -0.32 -5.86
CA GLY A 30 -1.85 -0.81 -6.65
C GLY A 30 -2.46 -2.08 -6.05
N GLY A 31 -1.61 -3.04 -5.70
CA GLY A 31 -2.01 -4.30 -5.07
C GLY A 31 -2.67 -4.08 -3.71
N ALA A 32 -2.12 -3.21 -2.88
CA ALA A 32 -2.70 -2.87 -1.59
C ALA A 32 -4.06 -2.17 -1.72
N PHE A 33 -4.21 -1.28 -2.69
CA PHE A 33 -5.49 -0.61 -2.95
C PHE A 33 -6.57 -1.60 -3.37
N ILE A 34 -6.29 -2.47 -4.35
CA ILE A 34 -7.23 -3.50 -4.80
C ILE A 34 -7.51 -4.51 -3.69
N GLY A 35 -6.46 -4.97 -3.00
CA GLY A 35 -6.55 -5.92 -1.90
C GLY A 35 -7.41 -5.41 -0.75
N THR A 36 -7.29 -4.12 -0.41
CA THR A 36 -8.12 -3.51 0.64
C THR A 36 -9.59 -3.44 0.23
N GLN A 37 -9.89 -3.11 -1.02
CA GLN A 37 -11.28 -3.12 -1.51
C GLN A 37 -11.89 -4.52 -1.47
N LEU A 38 -11.12 -5.54 -1.86
CA LEU A 38 -11.56 -6.94 -1.78
C LEU A 38 -11.81 -7.36 -0.33
N LEU A 39 -10.88 -7.05 0.57
CA LEU A 39 -11.00 -7.38 2.00
C LEU A 39 -12.21 -6.71 2.65
N VAL A 40 -12.45 -5.43 2.35
CA VAL A 40 -13.61 -4.70 2.90
C VAL A 40 -14.92 -5.27 2.38
N ASN A 41 -15.03 -5.51 1.07
CA ASN A 41 -16.25 -6.11 0.51
C ASN A 41 -16.49 -7.53 1.04
N PHE A 42 -15.44 -8.33 1.17
CA PHE A 42 -15.53 -9.67 1.73
C PHE A 42 -15.93 -9.65 3.21
N GLY A 43 -15.31 -8.77 4.00
CA GLY A 43 -15.65 -8.57 5.42
C GLY A 43 -17.09 -8.08 5.59
N ALA A 44 -17.53 -7.13 4.76
CA ALA A 44 -18.91 -6.66 4.76
C ALA A 44 -19.89 -7.79 4.39
N GLY A 45 -19.58 -8.61 3.39
CA GLY A 45 -20.38 -9.77 3.01
C GLY A 45 -20.54 -10.79 4.15
N ILE A 46 -19.44 -11.13 4.84
CA ILE A 46 -19.48 -12.00 6.01
C ILE A 46 -20.32 -11.38 7.12
N PHE A 47 -20.11 -10.09 7.43
CA PHE A 47 -20.84 -9.40 8.47
C PHE A 47 -22.35 -9.40 8.20
N MET A 48 -22.75 -9.15 6.95
CA MET A 48 -24.16 -9.22 6.54
C MET A 48 -24.72 -10.64 6.62
N GLY A 49 -23.97 -11.65 6.18
CA GLY A 49 -24.38 -13.05 6.29
C GLY A 49 -24.62 -13.49 7.73
N LEU A 50 -23.75 -13.05 8.65
CA LEU A 50 -23.93 -13.26 10.08
C LEU A 50 -25.15 -12.49 10.62
N GLY A 51 -25.35 -11.24 10.19
CA GLY A 51 -26.52 -10.44 10.56
C GLY A 51 -27.84 -11.09 10.14
N ILE A 52 -27.91 -11.67 8.95
CA ILE A 52 -29.08 -12.42 8.47
C ILE A 52 -29.27 -13.69 9.29
N ALA A 53 -28.21 -14.47 9.50
CA ALA A 53 -28.30 -15.77 10.19
C ALA A 53 -28.62 -15.66 11.69
N PHE A 54 -28.08 -14.65 12.39
CA PHE A 54 -28.20 -14.53 13.85
C PHE A 54 -29.23 -13.48 14.30
N TRP A 55 -29.41 -12.39 13.54
CA TRP A 55 -30.30 -11.29 13.90
C TRP A 55 -31.54 -11.16 12.99
N GLY A 56 -31.67 -12.00 11.96
CA GLY A 56 -32.82 -11.96 11.06
C GLY A 56 -32.88 -10.69 10.21
N TRP A 57 -31.73 -10.10 9.89
CA TRP A 57 -31.68 -8.94 9.00
C TRP A 57 -32.27 -9.28 7.62
N ARG A 58 -32.84 -8.28 6.94
CA ARG A 58 -33.35 -8.43 5.58
C ARG A 58 -32.18 -8.58 4.61
N GLU A 59 -32.34 -9.43 3.59
CA GLU A 59 -31.31 -9.64 2.57
C GLU A 59 -30.98 -8.36 1.79
N THR A 60 -31.95 -7.44 1.66
CA THR A 60 -31.76 -6.15 0.95
C THR A 60 -30.88 -5.15 1.68
N VAL A 61 -30.61 -5.35 2.98
CA VAL A 61 -29.85 -4.36 3.78
C VAL A 61 -28.46 -4.10 3.19
N PHE A 62 -27.84 -5.10 2.55
CA PHE A 62 -26.53 -4.88 1.92
C PHE A 62 -26.64 -4.00 0.68
N GLU A 63 -27.63 -4.22 -0.17
CA GLU A 63 -27.89 -3.43 -1.38
C GLU A 63 -28.25 -1.99 -1.02
N ASP A 64 -29.11 -1.82 -0.01
CA ASP A 64 -29.54 -0.51 0.50
C ASP A 64 -28.36 0.30 1.06
N ASN A 65 -27.34 -0.37 1.59
CA ASN A 65 -26.16 0.26 2.21
C ASN A 65 -24.89 0.14 1.38
N GLN A 66 -24.97 -0.30 0.13
CA GLN A 66 -23.81 -0.54 -0.74
C GLN A 66 -22.94 0.71 -0.89
N ILE A 67 -23.55 1.91 -0.91
CA ILE A 67 -22.83 3.17 -1.01
C ILE A 67 -21.94 3.42 0.21
N PHE A 68 -22.40 3.08 1.42
CA PHE A 68 -21.63 3.23 2.65
C PHE A 68 -20.47 2.24 2.70
N VAL A 69 -20.70 0.99 2.28
CA VAL A 69 -19.64 -0.02 2.17
C VAL A 69 -18.57 0.43 1.17
N THR A 70 -19.00 1.00 0.04
CA THR A 70 -18.10 1.53 -0.99
C THR A 70 -17.26 2.69 -0.45
N ILE A 71 -17.88 3.64 0.26
CA ILE A 71 -17.17 4.78 0.89
C ILE A 71 -16.18 4.26 1.94
N ALA A 72 -16.60 3.33 2.80
CA ALA A 72 -15.73 2.72 3.80
C ALA A 72 -14.53 2.00 3.15
N ALA A 73 -14.75 1.29 2.04
CA ALA A 73 -13.68 0.63 1.28
C ALA A 73 -12.69 1.65 0.70
N ILE A 74 -13.17 2.79 0.18
CA ILE A 74 -12.31 3.86 -0.31
C ILE A 74 -11.47 4.44 0.82
N ILE A 75 -12.09 4.79 1.96
CA ILE A 75 -11.39 5.34 3.14
C ILE A 75 -10.33 4.36 3.64
N ALA A 76 -10.70 3.08 3.81
CA ALA A 76 -9.78 2.04 4.25
C ALA A 76 -8.59 1.90 3.27
N SER A 77 -8.84 1.99 1.97
CA SER A 77 -7.78 1.91 0.95
C SER A 77 -6.83 3.11 1.01
N ILE A 78 -7.35 4.32 1.27
CA ILE A 78 -6.52 5.52 1.47
C ILE A 78 -5.65 5.35 2.72
N VAL A 79 -6.21 4.87 3.82
CA VAL A 79 -5.47 4.60 5.06
C VAL A 79 -4.37 3.56 4.81
N ALA A 80 -4.65 2.48 4.08
CA ALA A 80 -3.65 1.47 3.72
C ALA A 80 -2.48 2.08 2.94
N LEU A 81 -2.75 2.96 1.96
CA LEU A 81 -1.70 3.66 1.23
C LEU A 81 -0.85 4.58 2.14
N LEU A 82 -1.50 5.32 3.04
CA LEU A 82 -0.79 6.16 4.01
C LEU A 82 0.11 5.34 4.93
N LEU A 83 -0.33 4.16 5.36
CA LEU A 83 0.48 3.24 6.16
C LEU A 83 1.68 2.71 5.37
N ILE A 84 1.49 2.39 4.08
CA ILE A 84 2.59 1.96 3.20
C ILE A 84 3.63 3.08 3.04
N PHE A 85 3.20 4.33 2.83
CA PHE A 85 4.13 5.46 2.73
C PHE A 85 4.86 5.73 4.05
N LYS A 86 4.14 5.66 5.18
CA LYS A 86 4.76 5.76 6.51
C LYS A 86 5.76 4.64 6.77
N TYR A 87 5.50 3.44 6.27
CA TYR A 87 6.42 2.31 6.39
C TYR A 87 7.66 2.52 5.52
N LEU A 88 7.48 2.95 4.27
CA LEU A 88 8.56 3.30 3.36
C LEU A 88 9.52 4.33 3.98
N ASP A 89 8.97 5.41 4.54
CA ASP A 89 9.74 6.50 5.15
C ASP A 89 10.55 6.06 6.39
N ARG A 90 10.24 4.87 6.94
CA ARG A 90 10.92 4.31 8.11
C ARG A 90 12.05 3.36 7.74
N ILE A 91 12.12 2.88 6.50
CA ILE A 91 13.17 1.94 6.10
C ILE A 91 14.46 2.77 5.98
N PRO A 92 15.49 2.54 6.83
CA PRO A 92 16.76 3.23 6.69
C PRO A 92 17.34 2.95 5.30
N ASP A 93 18.03 3.94 4.73
CA ASP A 93 18.78 3.72 3.50
C ASP A 93 19.90 2.73 3.79
N ASP A 94 20.11 1.78 2.87
CA ASP A 94 21.21 0.83 3.01
C ASP A 94 22.50 1.63 3.21
N PRO A 95 23.36 1.25 4.19
CA PRO A 95 24.61 1.95 4.39
C PRO A 95 25.36 1.90 3.07
N VAL A 96 25.66 3.08 2.51
CA VAL A 96 26.58 3.20 1.38
C VAL A 96 27.82 2.44 1.83
N GLU A 97 28.15 1.34 1.15
CA GLU A 97 29.45 0.69 1.31
C GLU A 97 30.49 1.77 0.97
N THR A 98 30.97 2.46 1.99
CA THR A 98 32.13 3.32 1.86
C THR A 98 33.24 2.36 1.48
N ALA A 99 33.62 2.37 0.21
CA ALA A 99 34.72 1.57 -0.29
C ALA A 99 35.89 1.74 0.70
N PRO A 100 36.54 0.64 1.12
CA PRO A 100 37.65 0.72 2.04
C PRO A 100 38.67 1.73 1.48
N PRO A 101 39.30 2.53 2.37
CA PRO A 101 40.23 3.56 1.93
C PRO A 101 41.26 2.95 0.97
N PRO A 102 41.61 3.66 -0.11
CA PRO A 102 42.57 3.14 -1.07
C PRO A 102 43.87 2.76 -0.36
N PRO A 103 44.52 1.64 -0.74
CA PRO A 103 45.77 1.22 -0.13
C PRO A 103 46.82 2.32 -0.25
N PRO A 104 47.75 2.44 0.72
CA PRO A 104 48.82 3.42 0.66
C PRO A 104 49.58 3.28 -0.66
N THR A 105 49.66 4.37 -1.44
CA THR A 105 50.61 4.46 -2.54
C THR A 105 52.00 4.54 -1.93
N PHE A 106 52.77 3.45 -2.01
CA PHE A 106 54.20 3.52 -1.80
C PHE A 106 54.78 4.26 -3.01
N ASP A 107 55.30 5.46 -2.74
CA ASP A 107 55.97 6.27 -3.75
C ASP A 107 57.33 5.62 -4.01
N ASP A 108 57.48 4.89 -5.12
CA ASP A 108 58.69 4.15 -5.50
C ASP A 108 59.84 5.09 -5.99
N SER A 109 59.84 6.35 -5.54
CA SER A 109 60.84 7.35 -5.90
C SER A 109 61.92 7.51 -4.82
N GLN A 110 62.77 6.47 -4.66
CA GLN A 110 64.11 6.61 -4.06
C GLN A 110 65.17 5.86 -4.85
#